data_AF-A0A943FPM8-F1
#
_entry.id   AF-A0A943FPM8-F1
#
_cell.length_a   1.000
_cell.length_b   1.000
_cell.length_c   1.000
_cell.angle_alpha   90.00
_cell.angle_beta   90.00
_cell.angle_gamma   90.00
#
_symmetry.space_group_name_H-M   'P 1'
#
loop_
_entity.id
_entity.type
_entity.pdbx_description
1 polymer ?
#
loop_
_entity_poly.entity_id
_entity_poly.type
_entity_poly.pdbx_seq_one_letter_code
_entity_poly.pdbx_strand_id
1 'polypeptide(L)'
;MKKRGICLLLAAVMLCCAACGSRQTTEGGGEKDQYMTEPVPDGKPDPVEPQDTTVDTTTTHTCTFSISCETILDNMDKCVENKKFLVPADGVIFPATEVTFSDGESVYDVLQRVCKANKIHMESSFTPVYNSAYIEGIHNLYEFDVGKLSG
;
A
#
# COMPACT_ATOMS: atom_id res chain seq x y z
N MET A 1 -36.71 31.53 42.69
CA MET A 1 -37.89 31.31 41.83
C MET A 1 -38.05 29.82 41.58
N LYS A 2 -39.27 29.30 41.80
CA LYS A 2 -39.91 28.02 41.39
C LYS A 2 -39.05 26.93 40.73
N LYS A 3 -39.22 25.62 40.98
CA LYS A 3 -39.70 24.74 42.06
C LYS A 3 -39.47 23.33 41.45
N ARG A 4 -38.94 22.40 42.24
CA ARG A 4 -38.66 20.99 41.88
C ARG A 4 -39.95 20.20 41.61
N GLY A 5 -39.85 19.16 40.78
CA GLY A 5 -40.75 18.00 40.75
C GLY A 5 -40.74 17.30 39.38
N ILE A 6 -40.99 16.02 39.22
CA ILE A 6 -41.15 14.88 40.12
C ILE A 6 -41.05 13.64 39.20
N CYS A 7 -40.49 12.58 39.75
CA CYS A 7 -40.43 11.24 39.18
C CYS A 7 -41.84 10.66 38.95
N LEU A 8 -42.10 10.03 37.80
CA LEU A 8 -43.28 9.18 37.62
C LEU A 8 -42.90 7.95 36.80
N LEU A 9 -43.02 6.80 37.47
CA LEU A 9 -42.89 5.43 36.97
C LEU A 9 -43.99 5.08 35.96
N LEU A 10 -43.73 4.05 35.14
CA LEU A 10 -44.59 2.90 34.77
C LEU A 10 -44.13 2.38 33.39
N ALA A 11 -43.33 1.31 33.31
CA ALA A 11 -43.71 -0.11 33.33
C ALA A 11 -44.27 -0.64 31.99
N ALA A 12 -43.50 -1.59 31.43
CA ALA A 12 -43.88 -2.74 30.60
C ALA A 12 -44.60 -2.49 29.25
N VAL A 13 -44.03 -3.02 28.16
CA VAL A 13 -44.51 -4.26 27.51
C VAL A 13 -43.38 -4.79 26.63
N MET A 14 -42.88 -5.96 27.00
CA MET A 14 -42.04 -6.81 26.18
C MET A 14 -42.98 -7.50 25.18
N LEU A 15 -42.90 -7.14 23.90
CA LEU A 15 -43.58 -7.87 22.82
C LEU A 15 -42.54 -8.35 21.82
N CYS A 16 -42.14 -9.62 21.99
CA CYS A 16 -41.41 -10.39 21.02
C CYS A 16 -42.28 -10.55 19.77
N CYS A 17 -41.91 -9.86 18.69
CA CYS A 17 -42.30 -10.26 17.34
C CYS A 17 -41.04 -10.66 16.59
N ALA A 18 -40.82 -11.97 16.54
CA ALA A 18 -39.93 -12.60 15.60
C ALA A 18 -40.38 -12.25 14.17
N ALA A 19 -39.65 -11.36 13.52
CA ALA A 19 -39.71 -11.19 12.08
C ALA A 19 -38.29 -11.38 11.55
N CYS A 20 -38.16 -12.42 10.75
CA CYS A 20 -36.99 -12.87 10.02
C CYS A 20 -36.11 -11.69 9.57
N GLY A 21 -34.99 -11.48 10.28
CA GLY A 21 -33.93 -10.61 9.81
C GLY A 21 -33.26 -11.31 8.64
N SER A 22 -33.74 -11.04 7.42
CA SER A 22 -32.88 -11.14 6.26
C SER A 22 -31.73 -10.16 6.51
N ARG A 23 -30.60 -10.68 7.02
CA ARG A 23 -29.31 -10.04 6.85
C ARG A 23 -29.14 -9.87 5.34
N GLN A 24 -29.47 -8.69 4.84
CA GLN A 24 -28.88 -8.23 3.61
C GLN A 24 -27.39 -8.16 3.92
N THR A 25 -26.64 -9.13 3.41
CA THR A 25 -25.25 -8.92 3.02
C THR A 25 -25.27 -7.72 2.08
N THR A 26 -25.00 -6.54 2.64
CA THR A 26 -24.61 -5.38 1.85
C THR A 26 -23.30 -5.75 1.19
N GLU A 27 -23.39 -6.09 -0.09
CA GLU A 27 -22.27 -6.03 -1.03
C GLU A 27 -21.59 -4.66 -0.88
N GLY A 28 -20.25 -4.68 -0.90
CA GLY A 28 -19.37 -3.59 -0.51
C GLY A 28 -19.79 -2.22 -1.06
N GLY A 29 -19.93 -1.26 -0.16
CA GLY A 29 -20.32 0.10 -0.49
C GLY A 29 -20.27 1.01 0.74
N GLY A 30 -19.13 1.03 1.44
CA GLY A 30 -18.87 2.09 2.41
C GLY A 30 -18.42 3.37 1.72
N GLU A 31 -18.45 4.48 2.46
CA GLU A 31 -17.97 5.77 1.97
C GLU A 31 -16.48 5.68 1.61
N LYS A 32 -16.14 6.15 0.40
CA LYS A 32 -14.76 6.18 -0.07
C LYS A 32 -14.01 7.33 0.59
N ASP A 33 -12.71 7.15 0.82
CA ASP A 33 -11.87 8.22 1.35
C ASP A 33 -11.60 9.33 0.31
N GLN A 34 -10.80 10.32 0.70
CA GLN A 34 -10.35 11.42 -0.16
C GLN A 34 -9.53 10.98 -1.38
N TYR A 35 -9.04 9.73 -1.39
CA TYR A 35 -8.27 9.10 -2.47
C TYR A 35 -9.10 8.11 -3.29
N MET A 36 -10.43 8.05 -3.07
CA MET A 36 -11.39 7.17 -3.75
C MET A 36 -11.16 5.66 -3.48
N THR A 37 -10.49 5.33 -2.38
CA THR A 37 -10.25 3.94 -1.98
C THR A 37 -11.48 3.31 -1.36
N GLU A 38 -11.55 1.99 -1.44
CA GLU A 38 -12.58 1.22 -0.74
C GLU A 38 -12.29 1.20 0.77
N PRO A 39 -13.33 1.09 1.61
CA PRO A 39 -13.15 0.94 3.05
C PRO A 39 -12.22 -0.21 3.40
N VAL A 40 -11.43 -0.02 4.45
CA VAL A 40 -10.51 -1.02 4.99
C VAL A 40 -11.31 -2.27 5.41
N PRO A 41 -10.96 -3.48 4.91
CA PRO A 41 -11.62 -4.70 5.34
C PRO A 41 -11.45 -4.97 6.84
N ASP A 42 -12.47 -5.55 7.47
CA ASP A 42 -12.44 -5.91 8.89
C ASP A 42 -11.18 -6.74 9.25
N GLY A 43 -10.47 -6.31 10.29
CA GLY A 43 -9.27 -6.98 10.79
C GLY A 43 -7.96 -6.63 10.05
N LYS A 44 -8.00 -5.73 9.07
CA LYS A 44 -6.79 -5.10 8.51
C LYS A 44 -6.42 -3.83 9.29
N PRO A 45 -5.13 -3.50 9.39
CA PRO A 45 -4.72 -2.23 9.96
C PRO A 45 -5.22 -1.07 9.12
N ASP A 46 -5.56 0.04 9.77
CA ASP A 46 -5.94 1.27 9.09
C ASP A 46 -4.75 1.82 8.28
N PRO A 47 -4.98 2.35 7.06
CA PRO A 47 -3.98 3.09 6.31
C PRO A 47 -3.42 4.25 7.13
N VAL A 48 -2.11 4.44 7.02
CA VAL A 48 -1.42 5.56 7.65
C VAL A 48 -0.95 6.52 6.56
N GLU A 49 -1.17 7.80 6.80
CA GLU A 49 -0.71 8.87 5.93
C GLU A 49 0.83 9.00 6.00
N PRO A 50 1.54 9.01 4.87
CA PRO A 50 3.01 9.10 4.86
C PRO A 50 3.56 10.34 5.59
N GLN A 51 2.89 11.49 5.49
CA GLN A 51 3.30 12.74 6.15
C GLN A 51 3.12 12.74 7.68
N ASP A 52 2.26 11.87 8.20
CA ASP A 52 1.94 11.79 9.63
C ASP A 52 2.74 10.69 10.34
N THR A 53 3.52 9.91 9.58
CA THR A 53 4.32 8.81 10.11
C THR A 53 5.60 9.33 10.78
N THR A 54 5.85 8.90 12.01
CA THR A 54 7.10 9.18 12.73
C THR A 54 8.01 7.96 12.66
N VAL A 55 9.25 8.13 12.21
CA VAL A 55 10.24 7.04 12.16
C VAL A 55 10.98 6.93 13.49
N ASP A 56 10.89 5.77 14.15
CA ASP A 56 11.68 5.45 15.33
C ASP A 56 12.95 4.66 14.94
N THR A 57 14.07 5.38 14.86
CA THR A 57 15.37 4.79 14.52
C THR A 57 15.97 3.88 15.61
N THR A 58 15.35 3.78 16.79
CA THR A 58 15.83 2.93 17.89
C THR A 58 15.25 1.52 17.84
N THR A 59 14.05 1.38 17.27
CA THR A 59 13.39 0.09 17.06
C THR A 59 13.63 -0.37 15.64
N THR A 60 14.24 -1.55 15.48
CA THR A 60 14.58 -2.09 14.16
C THR A 60 13.95 -3.45 13.91
N HIS A 61 13.62 -3.70 12.65
CA HIS A 61 13.04 -4.92 12.14
C HIS A 61 13.83 -5.38 10.92
N THR A 62 13.59 -6.61 10.47
CA THR A 62 14.18 -7.15 9.25
C THR A 62 13.11 -7.64 8.30
N CYS A 63 13.38 -7.50 7.00
CA CYS A 63 12.60 -8.13 5.94
C CYS A 63 13.55 -8.66 4.85
N THR A 64 13.04 -9.56 4.01
CA THR A 64 13.76 -9.94 2.79
C THR A 64 13.35 -9.00 1.67
N PHE A 65 14.33 -8.39 1.01
CA PHE A 65 14.12 -7.47 -0.11
C PHE A 65 14.77 -8.04 -1.36
N SER A 66 14.09 -7.96 -2.49
CA SER A 66 14.59 -8.36 -3.81
C SER A 66 14.02 -7.45 -4.88
N ILE A 67 14.78 -7.21 -5.95
CA ILE A 67 14.33 -6.48 -7.14
C ILE A 67 14.58 -7.39 -8.34
N SER A 68 13.52 -7.77 -9.03
CA SER A 68 13.60 -8.60 -10.24
C SER A 68 12.84 -7.97 -11.40
N CYS A 69 13.33 -8.26 -12.60
CA CYS A 69 12.72 -7.93 -13.89
C CYS A 69 12.54 -9.20 -14.74
N GLU A 70 12.33 -10.35 -14.10
CA GLU A 70 12.21 -11.68 -14.74
C GLU A 70 11.19 -11.71 -15.88
N THR A 71 10.06 -11.02 -15.72
CA THR A 71 9.02 -10.92 -16.76
C THR A 71 9.53 -10.38 -18.10
N ILE A 72 10.61 -9.58 -18.09
CA ILE A 72 11.23 -9.07 -19.31
C ILE A 72 11.84 -10.20 -20.13
N LEU A 73 12.35 -11.28 -19.50
CA LEU A 73 12.98 -12.40 -20.19
C LEU A 73 12.02 -13.09 -21.18
N ASP A 74 10.74 -13.17 -20.82
CA ASP A 74 9.67 -13.70 -21.68
C ASP A 74 9.15 -12.69 -22.72
N ASN A 75 9.63 -11.44 -22.67
CA ASN A 75 9.19 -10.32 -23.52
C ASN A 75 10.37 -9.56 -24.14
N MET A 76 11.53 -10.19 -24.27
CA MET A 76 12.76 -9.58 -24.80
C MET A 76 12.59 -9.03 -26.22
N ASP A 77 11.65 -9.55 -27.00
CA ASP A 77 11.29 -9.06 -28.34
C ASP A 77 10.65 -7.66 -28.31
N LYS A 78 9.98 -7.30 -27.21
CA LYS A 78 9.33 -6.00 -26.99
C LYS A 78 10.23 -5.00 -26.29
N CYS A 79 11.31 -5.48 -25.64
CA CYS A 79 12.27 -4.61 -24.97
C CYS A 79 12.95 -3.70 -25.99
N VAL A 80 12.96 -2.40 -25.72
CA VAL A 80 13.64 -1.43 -26.58
C VAL A 80 15.13 -1.75 -26.68
N GLU A 81 15.68 -1.64 -27.90
CA GLU A 81 16.99 -2.20 -28.23
C GLU A 81 18.13 -1.68 -27.34
N ASN A 82 18.11 -0.38 -27.01
CA ASN A 82 19.11 0.28 -26.17
C ASN A 82 18.93 0.01 -24.66
N LYS A 83 18.01 -0.87 -24.26
CA LYS A 83 17.82 -1.27 -22.85
C LYS A 83 18.09 -2.75 -22.62
N LYS A 84 18.07 -3.59 -23.66
CA LYS A 84 18.31 -5.04 -23.54
C LYS A 84 19.59 -5.41 -22.80
N PHE A 85 20.66 -4.62 -22.96
CA PHE A 85 21.93 -4.87 -22.29
C PHE A 85 21.90 -4.63 -20.76
N LEU A 86 20.86 -3.95 -20.26
CA LEU A 86 20.63 -3.72 -18.84
C LEU A 86 19.91 -4.89 -18.17
N VAL A 87 19.29 -5.80 -18.92
CA VAL A 87 18.52 -6.92 -18.36
C VAL A 87 19.49 -8.00 -17.89
N PRO A 88 19.54 -8.34 -16.59
CA PRO A 88 20.35 -9.44 -16.10
C PRO A 88 19.91 -10.77 -16.73
N ALA A 89 20.85 -11.68 -16.96
CA ALA A 89 20.54 -12.96 -17.62
C ALA A 89 19.55 -13.83 -16.84
N ASP A 90 19.53 -13.70 -15.51
CA ASP A 90 18.60 -14.34 -14.59
C ASP A 90 17.41 -13.44 -14.20
N GLY A 91 17.35 -12.21 -14.72
CA GLY A 91 16.32 -11.23 -14.40
C GLY A 91 16.42 -10.64 -12.99
N VAL A 92 17.51 -10.87 -12.25
CA VAL A 92 17.64 -10.39 -10.86
C VAL A 92 18.52 -9.14 -10.81
N ILE A 93 17.93 -8.00 -10.47
CA ILE A 93 18.63 -6.72 -10.30
C ILE A 93 19.26 -6.63 -8.90
N PHE A 94 18.53 -7.07 -7.88
CA PHE A 94 18.98 -7.16 -6.50
C PHE A 94 18.50 -8.48 -5.90
N PRO A 95 19.41 -9.36 -5.46
CA PRO A 95 19.04 -10.68 -4.96
C PRO A 95 18.29 -10.56 -3.64
N ALA A 96 17.51 -11.60 -3.31
CA ALA A 96 16.85 -11.73 -2.02
C ALA A 96 17.87 -11.58 -0.88
N THR A 97 17.78 -10.45 -0.17
CA THR A 97 18.73 -10.03 0.85
C THR A 97 17.95 -9.61 2.09
N GLU A 98 18.40 -10.05 3.27
CA GLU A 98 17.86 -9.52 4.52
C GLU A 98 18.29 -8.06 4.69
N VAL A 99 17.32 -7.17 4.84
CA VAL A 99 17.54 -5.74 5.06
C VAL A 99 16.91 -5.31 6.37
N THR A 100 17.59 -4.44 7.10
CA THR A 100 17.06 -3.81 8.31
C THR A 100 16.26 -2.56 7.94
N PHE A 101 15.17 -2.32 8.66
CA PHE A 101 14.41 -1.08 8.62
C PHE A 101 13.99 -0.65 10.03
N SER A 102 13.74 0.64 10.21
CA SER A 102 13.29 1.25 11.45
C SER A 102 11.77 1.22 11.52
N ASP A 103 11.21 1.16 12.73
CA ASP A 103 9.77 1.24 12.90
C ASP A 103 9.23 2.56 12.30
N GLY A 104 8.15 2.46 11.53
CA GLY A 104 7.60 3.58 10.76
C GLY A 104 8.26 3.88 9.41
N GLU A 105 9.36 3.21 9.00
CA GLU A 105 9.84 3.31 7.60
C GLU A 105 8.81 2.70 6.63
N SER A 106 8.56 3.38 5.51
CA SER A 106 7.77 2.82 4.42
C SER A 106 8.62 1.89 3.54
N VAL A 107 7.95 1.05 2.73
CA VAL A 107 8.64 0.25 1.70
C VAL A 107 9.43 1.14 0.74
N TYR A 108 8.93 2.35 0.46
CA TYR A 108 9.60 3.33 -0.40
C TYR A 108 10.92 3.84 0.20
N ASP A 109 10.97 4.06 1.53
CA ASP A 109 12.21 4.44 2.22
C ASP A 109 13.27 3.34 2.14
N VAL A 110 12.84 2.10 2.38
CA VAL A 110 13.71 0.92 2.27
C VAL A 110 14.20 0.74 0.83
N LEU A 111 13.32 0.88 -0.17
CA LEU A 111 13.67 0.79 -1.59
C LEU A 111 14.71 1.84 -1.98
N GLN A 112 14.49 3.12 -1.64
CA GLN A 112 15.44 4.21 -1.90
C GLN A 112 16.82 3.91 -1.30
N ARG A 113 16.85 3.45 -0.04
CA ARG A 113 18.09 3.14 0.68
C ARG A 113 18.81 1.95 0.06
N VAL A 114 18.10 0.88 -0.27
CA VAL A 114 18.67 -0.31 -0.93
C VAL A 114 19.24 0.06 -2.30
N CYS A 115 18.47 0.77 -3.14
CA CYS A 115 18.93 1.18 -4.47
C CYS A 115 20.17 2.08 -4.39
N LYS A 116 20.15 3.10 -3.52
CA LYS A 116 21.27 4.02 -3.31
C LYS A 116 22.53 3.30 -2.82
N ALA A 117 22.40 2.41 -1.84
CA ALA A 117 23.54 1.66 -1.28
C ALA A 117 24.19 0.73 -2.32
N ASN A 118 23.39 0.18 -3.23
CA ASN A 118 23.84 -0.74 -4.27
C ASN A 118 24.11 -0.07 -5.62
N LYS A 119 24.05 1.28 -5.69
CA LYS A 119 24.24 2.06 -6.93
C LYS A 119 23.28 1.65 -8.05
N ILE A 120 22.08 1.22 -7.67
CA ILE A 120 20.99 0.93 -8.60
C ILE A 120 20.26 2.24 -8.83
N HIS A 121 20.20 2.66 -10.09
CA HIS A 121 19.43 3.84 -10.48
C HIS A 121 17.94 3.62 -10.18
N MET A 122 17.27 4.63 -9.63
CA MET A 122 15.85 4.60 -9.30
C MET A 122 15.26 5.98 -9.54
N GLU A 123 14.15 6.04 -10.26
CA GLU A 123 13.36 7.25 -10.48
C GLU A 123 11.92 7.06 -10.04
N SER A 124 11.35 8.11 -9.47
CA SER A 124 9.98 8.12 -8.97
C SER A 124 9.43 9.54 -8.96
N SER A 125 8.13 9.65 -9.17
CA SER A 125 7.37 10.89 -9.00
C SER A 125 6.34 10.77 -7.89
N PHE A 126 6.06 11.88 -7.23
CA PHE A 126 4.99 11.93 -6.25
C PHE A 126 3.65 12.20 -6.94
N THR A 127 2.64 11.40 -6.64
CA THR A 127 1.29 11.51 -7.21
C THR A 127 0.32 12.03 -6.14
N PRO A 128 0.03 13.35 -6.10
CA PRO A 128 -0.73 13.95 -5.00
C PRO A 128 -2.13 13.38 -4.82
N VAL A 129 -2.78 12.97 -5.92
CA VAL A 129 -4.14 12.40 -5.87
C VAL A 129 -4.21 11.05 -5.15
N TYR A 130 -3.08 10.36 -5.00
CA TYR A 130 -2.97 9.08 -4.27
C TYR A 130 -2.08 9.16 -3.03
N ASN A 131 -1.57 10.36 -2.73
CA ASN A 131 -0.58 10.60 -1.67
C ASN A 131 0.57 9.58 -1.66
N SER A 132 1.03 9.16 -2.84
CA SER A 132 1.95 8.04 -3.01
C SER A 132 3.09 8.37 -3.96
N ALA A 133 4.19 7.62 -3.84
CA ALA A 133 5.29 7.63 -4.81
C ALA A 133 5.01 6.59 -5.91
N TYR A 134 5.02 7.04 -7.16
CA TYR A 134 4.99 6.18 -8.33
C TYR A 134 6.43 5.91 -8.79
N ILE A 135 6.82 4.65 -8.91
CA ILE A 135 8.15 4.26 -9.36
C ILE A 135 8.14 4.21 -10.89
N GLU A 136 8.89 5.11 -11.52
CA GLU A 136 8.96 5.25 -12.98
C GLU A 136 10.01 4.32 -13.58
N GLY A 137 11.06 4.01 -12.82
CA GLY A 137 12.11 3.10 -13.29
C GLY A 137 13.08 2.65 -12.21
N ILE A 138 13.60 1.45 -12.39
CA ILE A 138 14.66 0.85 -11.57
C ILE A 138 15.71 0.24 -12.49
N HIS A 139 17.00 0.39 -12.17
CA HIS A 139 18.11 -0.13 -12.98
C HIS A 139 18.18 0.47 -14.40
N ASN A 140 17.70 1.70 -14.57
CA ASN A 140 17.51 2.35 -15.87
C ASN A 140 16.54 1.60 -16.80
N LEU A 141 15.74 0.68 -16.29
CA LEU A 141 14.59 0.10 -16.96
C LEU A 141 13.35 0.85 -16.48
N TYR A 142 12.64 1.47 -17.41
CA TYR A 142 11.51 2.34 -17.11
C TYR A 142 10.19 1.70 -17.51
N GLU A 143 9.11 2.27 -17.00
CA GLU A 143 7.79 2.03 -17.55
C GLU A 143 7.82 2.18 -19.09
N PHE A 144 7.08 1.31 -19.76
CA PHE A 144 6.98 1.21 -21.21
C PHE A 144 8.22 0.75 -22.01
N ASP A 145 9.38 0.56 -21.39
CA ASP A 145 10.60 0.05 -22.08
C ASP A 145 10.41 -1.37 -22.66
N VAL A 146 9.37 -2.10 -22.22
CA VAL A 146 9.04 -3.47 -22.69
C VAL A 146 7.60 -3.53 -23.22
N GLY A 147 7.10 -2.40 -23.73
CA GLY A 147 5.78 -2.26 -24.35
C GLY A 147 4.78 -1.47 -23.50
N LYS A 148 3.66 -1.05 -24.10
CA LYS A 148 2.71 -0.08 -23.50
C LYS A 148 2.05 -0.50 -22.17
N LEU A 149 2.22 -1.76 -21.77
CA LEU A 149 1.68 -2.33 -20.55
C LEU A 149 2.79 -2.76 -19.57
N SER A 150 4.06 -2.45 -19.86
CA SER A 150 5.15 -2.69 -18.90
C SER A 150 5.25 -1.51 -17.95
N GLY A 151 5.37 -1.80 -16.66
CA GLY A 151 5.31 -0.84 -15.56
C GLY A 151 4.81 -1.57 -14.33
#